data_AF-A0AA47MIT8-F1
#
_entry.id   AF-A0AA47MIT8-F1
#
_cell.length_a   1.000
_cell.length_b   1.000
_cell.length_c   1.000
_cell.angle_alpha   90.00
_cell.angle_beta   90.00
_cell.angle_gamma   90.00
#
_symmetry.space_group_name_H-M   'P 1'
#
loop_
_entity.id
_entity.type
_entity.pdbx_description
1 polymer ?
#
loop_
_entity_poly.entity_id
_entity_poly.type
_entity_poly.pdbx_seq_one_letter_code
_entity_poly.pdbx_strand_id
1 'polypeptide(L)'
;MTHQKLQNASSVPIDGFSNVRITSIWTFLMSVQWSEPWLIGLLTFQAICFGLTLLTCRFYRLQICQFLVMVAMVYSAEYLNELAAMNWRLQKELTTGPQTLIVGDGAVIKTKHFFSKNTKVLCFTNDMVSDISEKILEITAEHPTVKSLVIHTGALDVVKQQSEVLKQDFNDLPNKVRCLNTEVFISGPLPTVRRGDERFSRLLMLNRWLKDTCAAQSVNFIDNFNIFWERRHLFEADGFCLNKSFSNFQYFDSTGMFISLVYSIPLVFNTIIIVIVWVYRTFSTMTELKTLQLKRKAQREGRKKTQ
;
A
#
# COMPACT_ATOMS: atom_id res chain seq x y z
N MET A 1 20.39 -35.20 31.22
CA MET A 1 18.96 -35.47 31.48
C MET A 1 18.29 -34.10 31.64
N THR A 2 17.77 -33.56 30.54
CA THR A 2 16.32 -33.52 30.19
C THR A 2 15.58 -32.36 30.85
N HIS A 3 15.40 -31.25 30.13
CA HIS A 3 14.07 -30.68 29.88
C HIS A 3 14.11 -29.63 28.76
N GLN A 4 13.64 -30.05 27.59
CA GLN A 4 13.14 -29.21 26.50
C GLN A 4 11.60 -29.29 26.55
N LYS A 5 10.90 -28.26 26.02
CA LYS A 5 9.42 -28.11 25.87
C LYS A 5 8.67 -27.82 27.19
N LEU A 6 7.93 -26.71 27.36
CA LEU A 6 6.82 -26.23 26.53
C LEU A 6 6.53 -24.71 26.78
N GLN A 7 6.39 -23.93 25.70
CA GLN A 7 5.45 -22.80 25.47
C GLN A 7 5.27 -21.64 26.48
N ASN A 8 5.53 -20.37 26.09
CA ASN A 8 4.76 -19.45 25.22
C ASN A 8 3.63 -18.67 25.95
N ALA A 9 3.58 -17.37 25.62
CA ALA A 9 2.46 -16.42 25.72
C ALA A 9 2.11 -15.80 27.08
N SER A 10 2.55 -14.55 27.31
CA SER A 10 1.80 -13.53 28.10
C SER A 10 2.51 -12.16 28.15
N SER A 11 2.89 -11.59 27.01
CA SER A 11 3.37 -10.20 26.97
C SER A 11 3.03 -9.48 25.67
N VAL A 12 1.76 -9.24 25.36
CA VAL A 12 1.37 -8.24 24.35
C VAL A 12 -0.01 -7.65 24.69
N PRO A 13 -0.19 -6.31 24.67
CA PRO A 13 -1.51 -5.69 24.80
C PRO A 13 -2.37 -5.91 23.56
N ILE A 14 -3.69 -5.90 23.77
CA ILE A 14 -4.75 -6.29 22.84
C ILE A 14 -5.62 -5.05 22.53
N ASP A 15 -5.95 -4.84 21.25
CA ASP A 15 -6.72 -3.69 20.79
C ASP A 15 -8.17 -4.08 20.46
N GLY A 16 -9.13 -3.35 21.03
CA GLY A 16 -10.56 -3.67 21.10
C GLY A 16 -11.41 -3.42 19.85
N PHE A 17 -10.85 -3.43 18.63
CA PHE A 17 -11.64 -3.38 17.39
C PHE A 17 -11.44 -4.58 16.45
N SER A 18 -10.27 -5.24 16.45
CA SER A 18 -10.05 -6.42 15.59
C SER A 18 -8.86 -7.33 15.92
N ASN A 19 -8.20 -7.23 17.08
CA ASN A 19 -7.33 -8.30 17.58
C ASN A 19 -6.22 -8.83 16.62
N VAL A 20 -5.55 -7.99 15.78
CA VAL A 20 -4.46 -8.48 14.92
C VAL A 20 -3.27 -7.53 14.85
N ARG A 21 -2.14 -8.05 15.36
CA ARG A 21 -0.75 -7.62 15.23
C ARG A 21 -0.39 -7.24 13.78
N ILE A 22 0.29 -6.12 13.55
CA ILE A 22 0.88 -5.82 12.23
C ILE A 22 2.01 -6.83 11.97
N THR A 23 1.69 -7.97 11.35
CA THR A 23 2.64 -9.00 10.90
C THR A 23 2.18 -9.78 9.65
N SER A 24 1.08 -9.41 8.97
CA SER A 24 0.43 -10.31 8.00
C SER A 24 0.25 -9.72 6.59
N ILE A 25 0.50 -10.54 5.56
CA ILE A 25 0.21 -10.32 4.12
C ILE A 25 -1.17 -9.67 3.90
N TRP A 26 -2.13 -9.98 4.77
CA TRP A 26 -3.48 -9.45 4.80
C TRP A 26 -3.55 -7.91 4.95
N THR A 27 -2.75 -7.33 5.84
CA THR A 27 -2.75 -5.87 6.07
C THR A 27 -2.14 -5.13 4.88
N PHE A 28 -1.15 -5.74 4.22
CA PHE A 28 -0.59 -5.23 2.97
C PHE A 28 -1.65 -5.25 1.86
N LEU A 29 -2.34 -6.37 1.65
CA LEU A 29 -3.42 -6.47 0.64
C LEU A 29 -4.57 -5.48 0.88
N MET A 30 -4.95 -5.22 2.13
CA MET A 30 -5.98 -4.22 2.45
C MET A 30 -5.54 -2.77 2.20
N SER A 31 -4.24 -2.51 2.20
CA SER A 31 -3.68 -1.18 1.87
C SER A 31 -3.63 -0.91 0.37
N VAL A 32 -3.74 -1.94 -0.47
CA VAL A 32 -3.76 -1.82 -1.92
C VAL A 32 -5.09 -1.22 -2.37
N GLN A 33 -5.03 -0.18 -3.21
CA GLN A 33 -6.22 0.44 -3.79
C GLN A 33 -6.74 -0.40 -4.97
N TRP A 34 -7.64 -1.35 -4.70
CA TRP A 34 -8.20 -2.29 -5.69
C TRP A 34 -9.06 -1.65 -6.79
N SER A 35 -9.39 -0.36 -6.67
CA SER A 35 -10.18 0.38 -7.66
C SER A 35 -9.36 0.82 -8.89
N GLU A 36 -8.04 0.59 -8.89
CA GLU A 36 -7.15 0.95 -9.99
C GLU A 36 -7.46 0.16 -11.28
N PRO A 37 -7.68 0.82 -12.44
CA PRO A 37 -8.09 0.16 -13.68
C PRO A 37 -7.14 -0.96 -14.15
N TRP A 38 -5.83 -0.78 -13.97
CA TRP A 38 -4.84 -1.78 -14.36
C TRP A 38 -4.88 -3.02 -13.47
N LEU A 39 -5.22 -2.87 -12.18
CA LEU A 39 -5.33 -3.96 -11.22
C LEU A 39 -6.61 -4.78 -11.45
N ILE A 40 -7.70 -4.12 -11.84
CA ILE A 40 -8.92 -4.78 -12.32
C ILE A 40 -8.61 -5.58 -13.59
N GLY A 41 -7.81 -5.02 -14.51
CA GLY A 41 -7.28 -5.74 -15.68
C GLY A 41 -6.50 -7.01 -15.30
N LEU A 42 -5.67 -6.93 -14.26
CA LEU A 42 -4.90 -8.08 -13.75
C LEU A 42 -5.81 -9.18 -13.16
N LEU A 43 -6.78 -8.80 -12.34
CA LEU A 43 -7.74 -9.75 -11.73
C LEU A 43 -8.63 -10.40 -12.79
N THR A 44 -9.09 -9.64 -13.78
CA THR A 44 -9.88 -10.18 -14.90
C THR A 44 -9.06 -11.16 -15.74
N PHE A 45 -7.80 -10.84 -16.02
CA PHE A 45 -6.87 -11.76 -16.69
C PHE A 45 -6.71 -13.08 -15.91
N GLN A 46 -6.59 -13.03 -14.58
CA GLN A 46 -6.50 -14.24 -13.75
C GLN A 46 -7.78 -15.08 -13.78
N ALA A 47 -8.95 -14.43 -13.73
CA ALA A 47 -10.22 -15.12 -13.85
C ALA A 47 -10.37 -15.83 -15.22
N ILE A 48 -9.91 -15.19 -16.30
CA ILE A 48 -9.87 -15.79 -17.64
C ILE A 48 -8.93 -17.00 -17.66
N CYS A 49 -7.71 -16.88 -17.12
CA CYS A 49 -6.76 -18.00 -17.05
C CYS A 49 -7.32 -19.19 -16.26
N PHE A 50 -8.01 -18.94 -15.16
CA PHE A 50 -8.67 -19.98 -14.38
C PHE A 50 -9.84 -20.61 -15.15
N GLY A 51 -10.70 -19.80 -15.76
CA GLY A 51 -11.80 -20.27 -16.59
C GLY A 51 -11.31 -21.12 -17.78
N LEU A 52 -10.24 -20.71 -18.46
CA LEU A 52 -9.59 -21.48 -19.50
C LEU A 52 -9.05 -22.81 -18.96
N THR A 53 -8.48 -22.83 -17.75
CA THR A 53 -8.00 -24.07 -17.12
C THR A 53 -9.15 -25.06 -16.91
N LEU A 54 -10.31 -24.59 -16.45
CA LEU A 54 -11.51 -25.41 -16.27
C LEU A 54 -12.09 -25.92 -17.60
N LEU A 55 -12.22 -25.05 -18.60
CA LEU A 55 -12.72 -25.42 -19.93
C LEU A 55 -11.78 -26.41 -20.65
N THR A 56 -10.47 -26.26 -20.42
CA THR A 56 -9.43 -27.02 -21.12
C THR A 56 -9.14 -28.38 -20.46
N CYS A 57 -9.78 -28.73 -19.34
CA CYS A 57 -9.71 -30.07 -18.73
C CYS A 57 -10.09 -31.23 -19.69
N ARG A 58 -10.72 -30.90 -20.82
CA ARG A 58 -11.10 -31.85 -21.88
C ARG A 58 -10.07 -31.95 -23.03
N PHE A 59 -9.24 -30.93 -23.26
CA PHE A 59 -8.35 -30.83 -24.42
C PHE A 59 -6.87 -30.73 -24.00
N TYR A 60 -6.21 -31.88 -23.87
CA TYR A 60 -4.84 -31.96 -23.33
C TYR A 60 -3.80 -31.12 -24.11
N ARG A 61 -3.92 -31.01 -25.44
CA ARG A 61 -3.00 -30.23 -26.27
C ARG A 61 -3.05 -28.74 -25.94
N LEU A 62 -4.25 -28.21 -25.76
CA LEU A 62 -4.47 -26.82 -25.35
C LEU A 62 -4.00 -26.60 -23.91
N GLN A 63 -4.13 -27.60 -23.05
CA GLN A 63 -3.65 -27.53 -21.67
C GLN A 63 -2.12 -27.41 -21.59
N ILE A 64 -1.38 -28.08 -22.48
CA ILE A 64 0.09 -27.97 -22.58
C ILE A 64 0.48 -26.55 -23.02
N CYS A 65 -0.17 -25.99 -24.04
CA CYS A 65 0.08 -24.62 -24.46
C CYS A 65 -0.20 -23.62 -23.33
N GLN A 66 -1.33 -23.77 -22.63
CA GLN A 66 -1.69 -22.93 -21.49
C GLN A 66 -0.67 -23.02 -20.35
N PHE A 67 -0.18 -24.23 -20.04
CA PHE A 67 0.86 -24.43 -19.02
C PHE A 67 2.16 -23.71 -19.37
N LEU A 68 2.63 -23.85 -20.62
CA LEU A 68 3.85 -23.18 -21.09
C LEU A 68 3.73 -21.65 -21.01
N VAL A 69 2.56 -21.11 -21.39
CA VAL A 69 2.29 -19.67 -21.30
C VAL A 69 2.32 -19.18 -19.85
N MET A 70 1.70 -19.91 -18.91
CA MET A 70 1.72 -19.53 -17.50
C MET A 70 3.13 -19.57 -16.89
N VAL A 71 3.93 -20.57 -17.22
CA VAL A 71 5.34 -20.64 -16.75
C VAL A 71 6.17 -19.49 -17.32
N ALA A 72 6.01 -19.17 -18.61
CA ALA A 72 6.69 -18.03 -19.23
C ALA A 72 6.28 -16.70 -18.57
N MET A 73 4.99 -16.52 -18.27
CA MET A 73 4.48 -15.34 -17.58
C MET A 73 5.01 -15.17 -16.17
N VAL A 74 5.16 -16.26 -15.41
CA VAL A 74 5.78 -16.24 -14.07
C VAL A 74 7.26 -15.89 -14.16
N TYR A 75 7.97 -16.39 -15.17
CA TYR A 75 9.37 -16.03 -15.40
C TYR A 75 9.54 -14.54 -15.76
N SER A 76 8.66 -13.99 -16.59
CA SER A 76 8.66 -12.57 -16.94
C SER A 76 8.19 -11.64 -15.81
N ALA A 77 7.73 -12.19 -14.66
CA ALA A 77 7.25 -11.39 -13.54
C ALA A 77 8.34 -10.46 -12.98
N GLU A 78 9.59 -10.93 -12.90
CA GLU A 78 10.73 -10.14 -12.44
C GLU A 78 10.99 -8.95 -13.39
N TYR A 79 10.99 -9.21 -14.70
CA TYR A 79 11.16 -8.19 -15.72
C TYR A 79 10.03 -7.17 -15.72
N LEU A 80 8.78 -7.60 -15.55
CA LEU A 80 7.62 -6.72 -15.42
C LEU A 80 7.70 -5.87 -14.14
N ASN A 81 8.20 -6.42 -13.04
CA ASN A 81 8.41 -5.69 -11.79
C ASN A 81 9.45 -4.58 -11.97
N GLU A 82 10.58 -4.87 -12.64
CA GLU A 82 11.62 -3.88 -12.93
C GLU A 82 11.13 -2.79 -13.90
N LEU A 83 10.42 -3.16 -14.97
CA LEU A 83 9.80 -2.21 -15.88
C LEU A 83 8.77 -1.31 -15.19
N ALA A 84 7.91 -1.89 -14.35
CA ALA A 84 6.92 -1.13 -13.60
C ALA A 84 7.59 -0.17 -12.62
N ALA A 85 8.65 -0.60 -11.92
CA ALA A 85 9.42 0.25 -11.02
C ALA A 85 10.14 1.39 -11.78
N MET A 86 10.70 1.10 -12.96
CA MET A 86 11.40 2.11 -13.78
C MET A 86 10.43 3.12 -14.40
N ASN A 87 9.29 2.65 -14.93
CA ASN A 87 8.28 3.52 -15.51
C ASN A 87 7.57 4.37 -14.45
N TRP A 88 7.32 3.82 -13.26
CA TRP A 88 6.83 4.58 -12.11
C TRP A 88 7.77 5.72 -11.72
N ARG A 89 9.09 5.52 -11.85
CA ARG A 89 10.10 6.55 -11.59
C ARG A 89 10.17 7.59 -12.72
N LEU A 90 10.08 7.16 -13.98
CA LEU A 90 10.04 8.03 -15.17
C LEU A 90 8.78 8.91 -15.23
N GLN A 91 7.63 8.38 -14.83
CA GLN A 91 6.37 9.13 -14.78
C GLN A 91 6.41 10.27 -13.75
N LYS A 92 7.23 10.14 -12.70
CA LYS A 92 7.52 11.23 -11.75
C LYS A 92 8.52 12.27 -12.29
N GLU A 93 9.17 11.99 -13.41
CA GLU A 93 10.26 12.81 -13.98
C GLU A 93 9.79 13.66 -15.17
N LEU A 94 8.70 13.26 -15.86
CA LEU A 94 8.20 13.93 -17.07
C LEU A 94 7.20 15.08 -16.84
N THR A 95 6.79 15.33 -15.60
CA THR A 95 5.83 16.39 -15.26
C THR A 95 6.54 17.72 -15.03
N THR A 96 6.14 18.73 -15.81
CA THR A 96 6.68 20.09 -15.76
C THR A 96 6.13 20.85 -14.55
N GLY A 97 6.88 20.83 -13.43
CA GLY A 97 6.66 21.67 -12.24
C GLY A 97 5.92 20.99 -11.08
N PRO A 98 5.99 21.57 -9.86
CA PRO A 98 5.32 21.00 -8.69
C PRO A 98 3.80 21.16 -8.81
N GLN A 99 3.08 20.04 -8.81
CA GLN A 99 1.62 19.99 -8.82
C GLN A 99 1.04 20.12 -7.41
N THR A 100 1.81 19.73 -6.39
CA THR A 100 1.40 19.79 -4.99
C THR A 100 2.38 20.67 -4.20
N LEU A 101 1.84 21.62 -3.45
CA LEU A 101 2.60 22.47 -2.55
C LEU A 101 2.28 22.08 -1.11
N ILE A 102 3.29 21.77 -0.31
CA ILE A 102 3.13 21.44 1.11
C ILE A 102 3.74 22.57 1.93
N VAL A 103 2.94 23.22 2.76
CA VAL A 103 3.35 24.25 3.71
C VAL A 103 3.32 23.64 5.10
N GLY A 104 4.48 23.47 5.72
CA GLY A 104 4.62 22.73 6.97
C GLY A 104 5.37 23.49 8.05
N ASP A 105 5.16 23.12 9.31
CA ASP A 105 5.98 23.54 10.43
C ASP A 105 7.28 22.71 10.56
N GLY A 106 7.96 22.82 11.70
CA GLY A 106 9.22 22.12 11.97
C GLY A 106 9.16 20.60 11.82
N ALA A 107 7.98 19.98 11.99
CA ALA A 107 7.82 18.54 11.90
C ALA A 107 7.99 18.01 10.46
N VAL A 108 7.79 18.88 9.47
CA VAL A 108 7.81 18.56 8.03
C VAL A 108 9.18 18.85 7.40
N ILE A 109 10.10 19.54 8.09
CA ILE A 109 11.43 19.95 7.55
C ILE A 109 12.18 18.80 6.88
N LYS A 110 12.33 17.68 7.59
CA LYS A 110 13.14 16.55 7.12
C LYS A 110 12.47 15.82 5.96
N THR A 111 11.19 16.11 5.69
CA THR A 111 10.45 15.54 4.58
C THR A 111 10.72 16.17 3.22
N LYS A 112 11.40 17.34 3.17
CA LYS A 112 11.81 17.98 1.92
C LYS A 112 12.57 17.07 0.96
N HIS A 113 13.40 16.15 1.49
CA HIS A 113 14.14 15.17 0.69
C HIS A 113 13.31 13.92 0.31
N PHE A 114 12.12 13.75 0.90
CA PHE A 114 11.25 12.59 0.69
C PHE A 114 10.27 12.79 -0.48
N PHE A 115 9.97 14.04 -0.82
CA PHE A 115 9.00 14.38 -1.85
C PHE A 115 9.62 14.41 -3.25
N SER A 116 8.89 13.89 -4.24
CA SER A 116 9.33 13.89 -5.65
C SER A 116 9.41 15.32 -6.20
N LYS A 117 10.10 15.53 -7.34
CA LYS A 117 10.23 16.88 -7.97
C LYS A 117 8.89 17.58 -8.27
N ASN A 118 7.78 16.83 -8.27
CA ASN A 118 6.40 17.31 -8.44
C ASN A 118 5.77 17.88 -7.17
N THR A 119 6.45 17.80 -6.04
CA THR A 119 5.92 18.26 -4.77
C THR A 119 6.94 19.18 -4.14
N LYS A 120 6.59 20.46 -4.02
CA LYS A 120 7.45 21.45 -3.36
C LYS A 120 7.02 21.55 -1.90
N VAL A 121 7.98 21.40 -1.00
CA VAL A 121 7.72 21.52 0.45
C VAL A 121 8.42 22.76 0.98
N LEU A 122 7.62 23.66 1.56
CA LEU A 122 8.08 24.86 2.24
C LEU A 122 7.85 24.66 3.72
N CYS A 123 8.93 24.82 4.51
CA CYS A 123 8.88 24.60 5.94
C CYS A 123 9.22 25.89 6.66
N PHE A 124 8.34 26.29 7.57
CA PHE A 124 8.45 27.48 8.38
C PHE A 124 8.49 27.06 9.85
N THR A 125 9.71 27.01 10.39
CA THR A 125 9.97 26.30 11.66
C THR A 125 9.62 27.14 12.90
N ASN A 126 9.58 28.45 12.72
CA ASN A 126 9.39 29.44 13.78
C ASN A 126 8.13 30.29 13.56
N ASP A 127 7.42 30.06 12.46
CA ASP A 127 6.24 30.84 12.09
C ASP A 127 4.99 30.17 12.68
N MET A 128 4.08 30.99 13.21
CA MET A 128 2.77 30.56 13.69
C MET A 128 1.77 30.40 12.55
N VAL A 129 0.57 29.90 12.87
CA VAL A 129 -0.54 29.83 11.90
C VAL A 129 -0.87 31.21 11.32
N SER A 130 -0.83 32.26 12.15
CA SER A 130 -1.04 33.65 11.73
C SER A 130 -0.03 34.10 10.66
N ASP A 131 1.26 33.88 10.92
CA ASP A 131 2.37 34.29 10.04
C ASP A 131 2.33 33.51 8.72
N ILE A 132 2.00 32.22 8.80
CA ILE A 132 1.84 31.36 7.62
C ILE A 132 0.63 31.81 6.79
N SER A 133 -0.46 32.25 7.43
CA SER A 133 -1.66 32.74 6.73
C SER A 133 -1.38 33.99 5.87
N GLU A 134 -0.39 34.79 6.24
CA GLU A 134 0.03 35.97 5.47
C GLU A 134 0.96 35.57 4.31
N LYS A 135 1.93 34.69 4.59
CA LYS A 135 2.91 34.23 3.58
C LYS A 135 2.31 33.31 2.51
N ILE A 136 1.22 32.60 2.81
CA ILE A 136 0.65 31.58 1.91
C ILE A 136 0.17 32.17 0.58
N LEU A 137 -0.28 33.43 0.58
CA LEU A 137 -0.75 34.12 -0.61
C LEU A 137 0.41 34.44 -1.57
N GLU A 138 1.52 34.95 -1.03
CA GLU A 138 2.74 35.25 -1.79
C GLU A 138 3.36 33.97 -2.37
N ILE A 139 3.48 32.94 -1.54
CA ILE A 139 4.03 31.63 -1.92
C ILE A 139 3.21 30.97 -3.03
N THR A 140 1.87 31.07 -2.95
CA THR A 140 1.01 30.47 -3.98
C THR A 140 1.09 31.28 -5.28
N ALA A 141 1.25 32.60 -5.20
CA ALA A 141 1.46 33.46 -6.37
C ALA A 141 2.78 33.15 -7.11
N GLU A 142 3.84 32.76 -6.39
CA GLU A 142 5.10 32.29 -6.99
C GLU A 142 4.96 30.95 -7.74
N HIS A 143 3.88 30.19 -7.49
CA HIS A 143 3.69 28.83 -8.01
C HIS A 143 2.32 28.63 -8.67
N PRO A 144 2.07 29.24 -9.85
CA PRO A 144 0.78 29.18 -10.53
C PRO A 144 0.42 27.78 -11.07
N THR A 145 1.37 26.83 -11.09
CA THR A 145 1.16 25.45 -11.56
C THR A 145 0.60 24.51 -10.50
N VAL A 146 0.51 24.97 -9.24
CA VAL A 146 0.06 24.15 -8.11
C VAL A 146 -1.45 23.94 -8.20
N LYS A 147 -1.88 22.69 -8.13
CA LYS A 147 -3.30 22.30 -8.12
C LYS A 147 -3.80 21.96 -6.72
N SER A 148 -2.92 21.46 -5.86
CA SER A 148 -3.27 21.04 -4.50
C SER A 148 -2.30 21.65 -3.48
N LEU A 149 -2.84 22.28 -2.45
CA LEU A 149 -2.12 22.94 -1.36
C LEU A 149 -2.39 22.20 -0.05
N VAL A 150 -1.35 21.67 0.58
CA VAL A 150 -1.44 20.97 1.87
C VAL A 150 -0.84 21.84 2.96
N ILE A 151 -1.61 22.16 4.01
CA ILE A 151 -1.17 22.97 5.14
C ILE A 151 -1.03 22.08 6.37
N HIS A 152 0.17 22.02 6.95
CA HIS A 152 0.48 21.27 8.16
C HIS A 152 1.10 22.20 9.21
N THR A 153 0.27 22.72 10.11
CA THR A 153 0.67 23.74 11.07
C THR A 153 0.00 23.54 12.43
N GLY A 154 0.49 24.24 13.46
CA GLY A 154 -0.12 24.27 14.79
C GLY A 154 0.62 23.51 15.88
N ALA A 155 1.68 22.74 15.57
CA ALA A 155 2.45 22.05 16.60
C ALA A 155 3.23 23.03 17.51
N LEU A 156 3.69 24.15 16.92
CA LEU A 156 4.40 25.21 17.64
C LEU A 156 3.43 26.06 18.49
N ASP A 157 2.27 26.39 17.94
CA ASP A 157 1.24 27.25 18.57
C ASP A 157 0.64 26.64 19.83
N VAL A 158 0.55 25.31 19.90
CA VAL A 158 0.08 24.58 21.09
C VAL A 158 0.96 24.85 22.33
N VAL A 159 2.23 25.21 22.14
CA VAL A 159 3.15 25.54 23.25
C VAL A 159 2.81 26.89 23.88
N LYS A 160 2.20 27.83 23.14
CA LYS A 160 1.82 29.17 23.65
C LYS A 160 0.59 29.17 24.55
N GLN A 161 -0.09 28.03 24.69
CA GLN A 161 -1.29 27.86 25.53
C GLN A 161 -2.49 28.76 25.19
N GLN A 162 -2.53 29.35 23.99
CA GLN A 162 -3.57 30.26 23.53
C GLN A 162 -4.50 29.57 22.53
N SER A 163 -5.28 28.59 23.00
CA SER A 163 -6.11 27.76 22.12
C SER A 163 -7.22 28.53 21.40
N GLU A 164 -7.79 29.58 22.01
CA GLU A 164 -8.87 30.36 21.37
C GLU A 164 -8.35 31.27 20.24
N VAL A 165 -7.16 31.85 20.42
CA VAL A 165 -6.49 32.64 19.37
C VAL A 165 -6.13 31.74 18.18
N LEU A 166 -5.54 30.56 18.46
CA LEU A 166 -5.20 29.58 17.44
C LEU A 166 -6.43 29.10 16.64
N LYS A 167 -7.57 28.90 17.31
CA LYS A 167 -8.83 28.55 16.65
C LYS A 167 -9.34 29.66 15.73
N GLN A 168 -9.19 30.92 16.12
CA GLN A 168 -9.53 32.07 15.27
C GLN A 168 -8.65 32.10 14.03
N ASP A 169 -7.33 31.95 14.20
CA ASP A 169 -6.38 31.91 13.08
C ASP A 169 -6.71 30.78 12.08
N PHE A 170 -7.10 29.59 12.58
CA PHE A 170 -7.53 28.47 11.75
C PHE A 170 -8.90 28.66 11.10
N ASN A 171 -9.79 29.48 11.65
CA ASN A 171 -11.05 29.82 10.99
C ASN A 171 -10.86 30.84 9.87
N ASP A 172 -9.89 31.75 10.02
CA ASP A 172 -9.59 32.78 9.03
C ASP A 172 -8.77 32.22 7.85
N LEU A 173 -7.91 31.24 8.12
CA LEU A 173 -7.01 30.65 7.13
C LEU A 173 -7.76 30.05 5.90
N PRO A 174 -8.77 29.18 6.04
CA PRO A 174 -9.54 28.67 4.90
C PRO A 174 -10.21 29.78 4.09
N ASN A 175 -10.73 30.82 4.74
CA ASN A 175 -11.38 31.93 4.06
C ASN A 175 -10.41 32.71 3.18
N LYS A 176 -9.17 32.91 3.63
CA LYS A 176 -8.09 33.54 2.83
C LYS A 176 -7.65 32.66 1.66
N VAL A 177 -7.54 31.35 1.88
CA VAL A 177 -7.01 30.41 0.88
C VAL A 177 -8.07 30.02 -0.17
N ARG A 178 -9.38 30.13 0.15
CA ARG A 178 -10.48 29.93 -0.84
C ARG A 178 -10.42 30.89 -2.03
N CYS A 179 -9.76 32.04 -1.89
CA CYS A 179 -9.52 32.96 -3.00
C CYS A 179 -8.56 32.39 -4.06
N LEU A 180 -7.85 31.30 -3.74
CA LEU A 180 -6.96 30.61 -4.65
C LEU A 180 -7.75 29.53 -5.40
N ASN A 181 -7.53 29.39 -6.71
CA ASN A 181 -8.13 28.33 -7.53
C ASN A 181 -7.39 26.98 -7.34
N THR A 182 -7.10 26.63 -6.09
CA THR A 182 -6.35 25.43 -5.71
C THR A 182 -7.12 24.63 -4.68
N GLU A 183 -7.00 23.31 -4.73
CA GLU A 183 -7.63 22.43 -3.76
C GLU A 183 -6.83 22.46 -2.45
N VAL A 184 -7.49 22.83 -1.35
CA VAL A 184 -6.83 23.02 -0.05
C VAL A 184 -7.07 21.82 0.84
N PHE A 185 -5.99 21.28 1.40
CA PHE A 185 -5.99 20.19 2.36
C PHE A 185 -5.37 20.65 3.67
N ILE A 186 -6.07 20.47 4.77
CA ILE A 186 -5.54 20.77 6.11
C ILE A 186 -5.12 19.45 6.75
N SER A 187 -3.83 19.30 7.03
CA SER A 187 -3.31 18.17 7.79
C SER A 187 -3.35 18.50 9.27
N GLY A 188 -3.92 17.59 10.07
CA GLY A 188 -3.84 17.67 11.52
C GLY A 188 -2.39 17.59 12.04
N PRO A 189 -2.14 18.06 13.27
CA PRO A 189 -0.81 18.04 13.90
C PRO A 189 -0.34 16.61 14.14
N LEU A 190 0.99 16.39 14.21
CA LEU A 190 1.55 15.09 14.55
C LEU A 190 1.60 14.87 16.08
N PRO A 191 1.39 13.63 16.55
CA PRO A 191 1.49 13.32 17.97
C PRO A 191 2.97 13.37 18.42
N THR A 192 3.21 13.92 19.61
CA THR A 192 4.54 13.89 20.24
C THR A 192 4.77 12.56 20.94
N VAL A 193 5.88 11.88 20.65
CA VAL A 193 6.26 10.61 21.28
C VAL A 193 7.31 10.88 22.37
N ARG A 194 7.06 10.42 23.61
CA ARG A 194 7.98 10.44 24.78
C ARG A 194 8.18 11.75 25.57
N ARG A 195 7.41 12.83 25.34
CA ARG A 195 7.48 14.04 26.21
C ARG A 195 6.11 14.68 26.47
N GLY A 196 5.72 14.69 27.75
CA GLY A 196 4.69 15.57 28.33
C GLY A 196 3.24 15.28 27.92
N ASP A 197 2.47 14.69 28.84
CA ASP A 197 1.05 14.34 28.65
C ASP A 197 0.17 15.55 28.30
N GLU A 198 0.57 16.75 28.77
CA GLU A 198 -0.13 18.01 28.50
C GLU A 198 -0.05 18.43 27.03
N ARG A 199 1.13 18.31 26.38
CA ARG A 199 1.30 18.69 24.96
C ARG A 199 0.53 17.75 24.06
N PHE A 200 0.61 16.46 24.34
CA PHE A 200 -0.16 15.44 23.62
C PHE A 200 -1.67 15.70 23.73
N SER A 201 -2.17 15.96 24.94
CA SER A 201 -3.60 16.24 25.16
C SER A 201 -4.06 17.46 24.39
N ARG A 202 -3.27 18.54 24.38
CA ARG A 202 -3.60 19.76 23.62
C ARG A 202 -3.55 19.55 22.10
N LEU A 203 -2.57 18.80 21.59
CA LEU A 203 -2.50 18.45 20.16
C LEU A 203 -3.68 17.55 19.74
N LEU A 204 -4.07 16.59 20.59
CA LEU A 204 -5.24 15.74 20.34
C LEU A 204 -6.53 16.55 20.33
N MET A 205 -6.69 17.48 21.28
CA MET A 205 -7.84 18.39 21.31
C MET A 205 -7.89 19.28 20.07
N LEU A 206 -6.75 19.81 19.64
CA LEU A 206 -6.64 20.59 18.41
C LEU A 206 -6.99 19.74 17.18
N ASN A 207 -6.49 18.51 17.07
CA ASN A 207 -6.78 17.62 15.94
C ASN A 207 -8.28 17.29 15.83
N ARG A 208 -8.94 17.00 16.96
CA ARG A 208 -10.39 16.74 16.98
C ARG A 208 -11.18 17.98 16.57
N TRP A 209 -10.82 19.14 17.12
CA TRP A 209 -11.47 20.40 16.77
C TRP A 209 -11.29 20.75 15.29
N LEU A 210 -10.09 20.57 14.73
CA LEU A 210 -9.81 20.79 13.31
C LEU A 210 -10.64 19.87 12.43
N LYS A 211 -10.76 18.59 12.80
CA LYS A 211 -11.58 17.61 12.08
C LYS A 211 -13.04 18.04 11.99
N ASP A 212 -13.63 18.42 13.12
CA ASP A 212 -15.03 18.84 13.19
C ASP A 212 -15.26 20.16 12.44
N THR A 213 -14.32 21.11 12.57
CA THR A 213 -14.41 22.43 11.92
C THR A 213 -14.23 22.34 10.40
N CYS A 214 -13.27 21.54 9.93
CA CYS A 214 -13.08 21.30 8.49
C CYS A 214 -14.29 20.59 7.88
N ALA A 215 -14.90 19.64 8.60
CA ALA A 215 -16.14 19.00 8.17
C ALA A 215 -17.29 20.01 8.04
N ALA A 216 -17.41 20.94 8.99
CA ALA A 216 -18.42 22.01 8.93
C ALA A 216 -18.16 23.03 7.81
N GLN A 217 -16.90 23.32 7.50
CA GLN A 217 -16.50 24.28 6.46
C GLN A 217 -16.33 23.64 5.07
N SER A 218 -16.61 22.34 4.90
CA SER A 218 -16.40 21.57 3.66
C SER A 218 -14.96 21.61 3.13
N VAL A 219 -13.98 21.67 4.03
CA VAL A 219 -12.54 21.65 3.71
C VAL A 219 -12.01 20.22 3.89
N ASN A 220 -11.16 19.77 2.97
CA ASN A 220 -10.56 18.44 3.04
C ASN A 220 -9.58 18.35 4.22
N PHE A 221 -9.88 17.50 5.20
CA PHE A 221 -9.03 17.29 6.37
C PHE A 221 -8.31 15.94 6.33
N ILE A 222 -7.01 15.95 6.59
CA ILE A 222 -6.17 14.75 6.64
C ILE A 222 -5.88 14.42 8.11
N ASP A 223 -6.58 13.42 8.65
CA ASP A 223 -6.42 12.94 10.02
C ASP A 223 -5.24 11.96 10.15
N ASN A 224 -4.05 12.54 10.27
CA ASN A 224 -2.80 11.81 10.44
C ASN A 224 -2.58 11.36 11.90
N PHE A 225 -3.25 11.98 12.87
CA PHE A 225 -2.92 11.87 14.29
C PHE A 225 -3.00 10.43 14.82
N ASN A 226 -4.11 9.74 14.56
CA ASN A 226 -4.33 8.36 15.04
C ASN A 226 -3.37 7.38 14.37
N ILE A 227 -3.13 7.54 13.06
CA ILE A 227 -2.27 6.67 12.25
C ILE A 227 -0.82 6.72 12.75
N PHE A 228 -0.31 7.92 13.03
CA PHE A 228 1.06 8.08 13.52
C PHE A 228 1.20 7.73 15.00
N TRP A 229 0.16 7.93 15.81
CA TRP A 229 0.19 7.57 17.23
C TRP A 229 0.36 6.07 17.45
N GLU A 230 -0.31 5.25 16.64
CA GLU A 230 -0.17 3.78 16.67
C GLU A 230 1.18 3.31 16.11
N ARG A 231 1.79 4.12 15.23
CA ARG A 231 3.06 3.80 14.54
C ARG A 231 4.24 4.60 15.10
N ARG A 232 4.42 4.57 16.43
CA ARG A 232 5.49 5.30 17.15
C ARG A 232 6.92 5.03 16.65
N HIS A 233 7.15 3.91 15.97
CA HIS A 233 8.43 3.54 15.34
C HIS A 233 8.79 4.40 14.12
N LEU A 234 7.82 5.15 13.57
CA LEU A 234 8.03 6.08 12.47
C LEU A 234 8.60 7.43 12.93
N PHE A 235 8.71 7.66 14.24
CA PHE A 235 9.35 8.85 14.80
C PHE A 235 10.83 8.59 15.08
N GLU A 236 11.67 9.61 14.88
CA GLU A 236 13.08 9.57 15.30
C GLU A 236 13.23 9.54 16.83
N ALA A 237 14.46 9.34 17.32
CA ALA A 237 14.78 9.33 18.74
C ALA A 237 14.41 10.66 19.46
N ASP A 238 14.22 11.74 18.69
CA ASP A 238 13.75 13.04 19.17
C ASP A 238 12.24 13.11 19.47
N GLY A 239 11.44 12.19 18.94
CA GLY A 239 10.00 12.07 19.19
C GLY A 239 9.12 13.15 18.55
N PHE A 240 9.70 13.96 17.64
CA PHE A 240 9.04 15.10 16.97
C PHE A 240 9.14 15.01 15.44
N CYS A 241 10.24 14.47 14.90
CA CYS A 241 10.44 14.35 13.45
C CYS A 241 10.06 12.96 12.93
N LEU A 242 9.54 12.91 11.71
CA LEU A 242 9.32 11.66 10.97
C LEU A 242 10.65 11.06 10.47
N ASN A 243 10.82 9.75 10.64
CA ASN A 243 11.98 8.99 10.19
C ASN A 243 11.93 8.75 8.66
N LYS A 244 13.10 8.67 8.03
CA LYS A 244 13.32 8.45 6.58
C LYS A 244 12.60 7.21 6.02
N SER A 245 12.31 6.20 6.85
CA SER A 245 11.63 4.95 6.44
C SER A 245 10.17 5.11 6.00
N PHE A 246 9.54 6.28 6.17
CA PHE A 246 8.13 6.49 5.77
C PHE A 246 7.91 6.48 4.25
N SER A 247 8.94 6.78 3.45
CA SER A 247 8.78 7.10 2.01
C SER A 247 8.74 5.92 1.03
N ASN A 248 8.92 4.68 1.47
CA ASN A 248 9.00 3.52 0.57
C ASN A 248 7.73 2.63 0.60
N PHE A 249 6.53 3.21 0.44
CA PHE A 249 5.43 2.40 -0.10
C PHE A 249 5.57 2.35 -1.62
N GLN A 250 6.54 1.56 -2.06
CA GLN A 250 6.65 1.17 -3.45
C GLN A 250 5.82 -0.09 -3.65
N TYR A 251 4.75 0.00 -4.43
CA TYR A 251 4.00 -1.19 -4.84
C TYR A 251 4.95 -2.23 -5.47
N PHE A 252 5.95 -1.76 -6.23
CA PHE A 252 6.98 -2.57 -6.87
C PHE A 252 8.32 -2.43 -6.13
N ASP A 253 8.48 -3.19 -5.04
CA ASP A 253 9.74 -3.28 -4.30
C ASP A 253 10.79 -4.14 -5.04
N SER A 254 12.08 -3.97 -4.75
CA SER A 254 13.16 -4.81 -5.31
C SER A 254 13.03 -6.28 -4.89
N THR A 255 12.28 -6.55 -3.81
CA THR A 255 11.91 -7.88 -3.35
C THR A 255 10.73 -8.51 -4.13
N GLY A 256 10.00 -7.73 -4.94
CA GLY A 256 8.90 -8.22 -5.76
C GLY A 256 7.69 -8.74 -4.96
N MET A 257 7.48 -8.29 -3.72
CA MET A 257 6.43 -8.83 -2.83
C MET A 257 5.00 -8.68 -3.39
N PHE A 258 4.67 -7.54 -4.00
CA PHE A 258 3.35 -7.33 -4.62
C PHE A 258 3.15 -8.21 -5.85
N ILE A 259 4.12 -8.21 -6.77
CA ILE A 259 4.07 -9.03 -7.99
C ILE A 259 4.03 -10.52 -7.63
N SER A 260 4.83 -10.97 -6.67
CA SER A 260 4.78 -12.37 -6.22
C SER A 260 3.43 -12.74 -5.60
N LEU A 261 2.89 -11.91 -4.70
CA LEU A 261 1.63 -12.21 -4.00
C LEU A 261 0.39 -12.11 -4.91
N VAL A 262 0.29 -11.03 -5.68
CA VAL A 262 -0.92 -10.73 -6.46
C VAL A 262 -0.87 -11.37 -7.83
N TYR A 263 0.30 -11.39 -8.49
CA TYR A 263 0.45 -11.93 -9.84
C TYR A 263 0.89 -13.40 -9.84
N SER A 264 1.96 -13.76 -9.12
CA SER A 264 2.55 -15.11 -9.21
C SER A 264 1.77 -16.19 -8.46
N ILE A 265 1.26 -15.92 -7.25
CA ILE A 265 0.55 -16.95 -6.44
C ILE A 265 -0.66 -17.55 -7.18
N PRO A 266 -1.60 -16.76 -7.76
CA PRO A 266 -2.74 -17.33 -8.47
C PRO A 266 -2.33 -18.13 -9.72
N LEU A 267 -1.30 -17.68 -10.43
CA LEU A 267 -0.75 -18.39 -11.58
C LEU A 267 -0.12 -19.73 -11.18
N VAL A 268 0.66 -19.76 -10.09
CA VAL A 268 1.26 -21.00 -9.56
C VAL A 268 0.18 -21.95 -9.05
N PHE A 269 -0.87 -21.44 -8.41
CA PHE A 269 -2.00 -22.27 -8.01
C PHE A 269 -2.67 -22.94 -9.22
N ASN A 270 -2.85 -22.20 -10.32
CA ASN A 270 -3.37 -22.75 -11.56
C ASN A 270 -2.45 -23.81 -12.19
N THR A 271 -1.13 -23.60 -12.17
CA THR A 271 -0.19 -24.61 -12.69
C THR A 271 -0.19 -25.87 -11.84
N ILE A 272 -0.32 -25.76 -10.51
CA ILE A 272 -0.46 -26.92 -9.61
C ILE A 272 -1.72 -27.72 -9.95
N ILE A 273 -2.87 -27.06 -10.18
CA ILE A 273 -4.11 -27.75 -10.58
C ILE A 273 -3.91 -28.52 -11.89
N ILE A 274 -3.25 -27.92 -12.89
CA ILE A 274 -2.95 -28.60 -14.16
C ILE A 274 -2.10 -29.84 -13.94
N VAL A 275 -1.04 -29.73 -13.13
CA VAL A 275 -0.15 -30.86 -12.82
C VAL A 275 -0.91 -31.97 -12.11
N ILE A 276 -1.76 -31.66 -11.15
CA ILE A 276 -2.61 -32.65 -10.45
C ILE A 276 -3.51 -33.38 -11.45
N VAL A 277 -4.21 -32.65 -12.34
CA VAL A 277 -5.06 -33.24 -13.39
C VAL A 277 -4.25 -34.15 -14.32
N TRP A 278 -3.04 -33.75 -14.70
CA TRP A 278 -2.15 -34.57 -15.53
C TRP A 278 -1.69 -35.84 -14.82
N VAL A 279 -1.37 -35.77 -13.52
CA VAL A 279 -1.00 -36.96 -12.74
C VAL A 279 -2.16 -37.95 -12.68
N TYR A 280 -3.37 -37.49 -12.35
CA TYR A 280 -4.57 -38.34 -12.32
C TYR A 280 -4.86 -38.99 -13.69
N ARG A 281 -4.76 -38.22 -14.78
CA ARG A 281 -4.94 -38.73 -16.15
C ARG A 281 -3.87 -39.75 -16.52
N THR A 282 -2.59 -39.45 -16.26
CA THR A 282 -1.47 -40.35 -16.59
C THR A 282 -1.60 -41.67 -15.85
N PHE A 283 -1.98 -41.63 -14.58
CA PHE A 283 -2.23 -42.83 -13.79
C PHE A 283 -3.39 -43.66 -14.38
N SER A 284 -4.52 -43.02 -14.69
CA SER A 284 -5.67 -43.68 -15.32
C SER A 284 -5.29 -44.34 -16.65
N THR A 285 -4.63 -43.63 -17.56
CA THR A 285 -4.18 -44.18 -18.85
C THR A 285 -3.18 -45.32 -18.67
N MET A 286 -2.25 -45.23 -17.71
CA MET A 286 -1.31 -46.32 -17.43
C MET A 286 -2.01 -47.57 -16.90
N THR A 287 -3.01 -47.42 -16.01
CA THR A 287 -3.81 -48.55 -15.53
C THR A 287 -4.60 -49.21 -16.66
N GLU A 288 -5.15 -48.42 -17.58
CA GLU A 288 -5.83 -48.93 -18.77
C GLU A 288 -4.85 -49.63 -19.75
N LEU A 289 -3.67 -49.07 -19.98
CA LEU A 289 -2.65 -49.68 -20.82
C LEU A 289 -2.14 -50.99 -20.23
N LYS A 290 -1.90 -51.06 -18.91
CA LYS A 290 -1.49 -52.31 -18.23
C LYS A 290 -2.57 -53.39 -18.32
N THR A 291 -3.84 -53.03 -18.12
CA THR A 291 -4.95 -53.98 -18.26
C THR A 291 -5.10 -54.46 -19.71
N LEU A 292 -4.96 -53.58 -20.70
CA LEU A 292 -4.96 -53.95 -22.13
C LEU A 292 -3.76 -54.84 -22.51
N GLN A 293 -2.57 -54.56 -21.98
CA GLN A 293 -1.37 -55.39 -22.20
C GLN A 293 -1.54 -56.79 -21.61
N LEU A 294 -2.06 -56.90 -20.38
CA LEU A 294 -2.35 -58.19 -19.75
C LEU A 294 -3.40 -58.98 -20.56
N LYS A 295 -4.47 -58.31 -21.02
CA LYS A 295 -5.49 -58.92 -21.88
C LYS A 295 -4.92 -59.44 -23.20
N ARG A 296 -4.04 -58.67 -23.86
CA ARG A 296 -3.34 -59.10 -25.09
C ARG A 296 -2.39 -60.28 -24.84
N LYS A 297 -1.69 -60.32 -23.71
CA LYS A 297 -0.83 -61.46 -23.34
C LYS A 297 -1.65 -62.73 -23.13
N ALA A 298 -2.74 -62.66 -22.36
CA ALA A 298 -3.65 -63.78 -22.13
C ALA A 298 -4.24 -64.34 -23.45
N GLN A 299 -4.62 -63.47 -24.40
CA GLN A 299 -5.11 -63.89 -25.71
C GLN A 299 -4.04 -64.62 -26.56
N ARG A 300 -2.78 -64.17 -26.48
CA ARG A 300 -1.67 -64.82 -27.18
C ARG A 300 -1.35 -66.20 -26.61
N GLU A 301 -1.39 -66.34 -25.28
CA GLU A 301 -1.23 -67.63 -24.61
C GLU A 301 -2.40 -68.57 -24.89
N GLY A 302 -3.63 -68.05 -24.92
CA GLY A 302 -4.82 -68.82 -25.34
C GLY A 302 -4.68 -69.39 -26.75
N ARG A 303 -4.28 -68.57 -27.73
CA ARG A 303 -4.07 -69.02 -29.12
C ARG A 303 -2.97 -70.09 -29.25
N LYS A 304 -1.90 -70.01 -28.46
CA LYS A 304 -0.84 -71.04 -28.44
C LYS A 304 -1.28 -72.38 -27.84
N LYS A 305 -2.34 -72.40 -27.02
CA LYS A 305 -2.88 -73.64 -26.43
C LYS A 305 -3.92 -74.31 -27.32
N THR A 306 -4.49 -73.59 -28.30
CA THR A 306 -5.50 -74.12 -29.24
C THR A 306 -4.88 -74.65 -30.54
N GLN A 307 -3.57 -74.45 -30.73
CA GLN A 307 -2.80 -74.89 -31.88
C GLN A 307 -1.92 -76.08 -31.47
#